data_AF-A0A2N2ZDI3-F1
#
_entry.id   AF-A0A2N2ZDI3-F1
#
_cell.length_a   1.000
_cell.length_b   1.000
_cell.length_c   1.000
_cell.angle_alpha   90.00
_cell.angle_beta   90.00
_cell.angle_gamma   90.00
#
_symmetry.space_group_name_H-M   'P 1'
#
loop_
_entity.id
_entity.type
_entity.pdbx_description
1 polymer ?
#
loop_
_entity_poly.entity_id
_entity_poly.type
_entity_poly.pdbx_seq_one_letter_code
_entity_poly.pdbx_strand_id
1 'polypeptide(L)'
;MKNRFDNTLLGVVVGIVATIISFFIIVKYIYPFEFYDQSLRSLWLYIIGPKILSLGAIPNLGFFFLFIYTNKLKSARGVLGATIFIAVVVFVLKLV
;
A
#
# COMPACT_ATOMS: atom_id res chain seq x y z
N MET A 1 17.76 -25.39 -5.91
CA MET A 1 18.16 -24.65 -4.69
C MET A 1 16.96 -23.86 -4.20
N LYS A 2 16.45 -24.13 -2.99
CA LYS A 2 15.24 -23.48 -2.42
C LYS A 2 15.61 -22.06 -1.97
N ASN A 3 15.40 -21.07 -2.83
CA ASN A 3 15.62 -19.67 -2.49
C ASN A 3 14.66 -19.27 -1.36
N ARG A 4 15.20 -19.01 -0.16
CA ARG A 4 14.42 -18.69 1.06
C ARG A 4 13.62 -17.38 0.95
N PHE A 5 13.95 -16.58 -0.07
CA PHE A 5 13.33 -15.29 -0.39
C PHE A 5 12.19 -15.38 -1.42
N ASP A 6 11.88 -16.55 -1.95
CA ASP A 6 10.78 -16.75 -2.92
C ASP A 6 9.59 -17.43 -2.23
N ASN A 7 9.00 -16.70 -1.29
CA ASN A 7 7.83 -17.12 -0.54
C ASN A 7 6.72 -16.10 -0.76
N THR A 8 5.52 -16.58 -1.05
CA THR A 8 4.33 -15.74 -1.26
C THR A 8 4.06 -14.84 -0.04
N LEU A 9 4.29 -15.36 1.17
CA LEU A 9 4.19 -14.60 2.43
C LEU A 9 5.13 -13.39 2.47
N LEU A 10 6.37 -13.52 2.00
CA LEU A 10 7.30 -12.38 1.93
C LEU A 10 6.79 -11.31 0.97
N GLY A 11 6.27 -11.73 -0.19
CA GLY A 11 5.64 -10.82 -1.13
C GLY A 11 4.46 -10.05 -0.54
N VAL A 12 3.57 -10.75 0.18
CA VAL A 12 2.42 -10.13 0.85
C VAL A 12 2.88 -9.11 1.89
N VAL A 13 3.82 -9.48 2.75
CA VAL A 13 4.36 -8.59 3.79
C VAL A 13 5.01 -7.36 3.16
N VAL A 14 5.82 -7.53 2.11
CA VAL A 14 6.45 -6.42 1.40
C VAL A 14 5.40 -5.49 0.78
N GLY A 15 4.36 -6.02 0.13
CA GLY A 15 3.31 -5.19 -0.47
C GLY A 15 2.52 -4.39 0.57
N ILE A 16 2.17 -4.99 1.71
CA ILE A 16 1.48 -4.29 2.80
C ILE A 16 2.37 -3.22 3.42
N VAL A 17 3.61 -3.58 3.76
CA VAL A 17 4.57 -2.66 4.39
C VAL A 17 4.91 -1.50 3.46
N ALA A 18 5.14 -1.76 2.18
CA ALA A 18 5.37 -0.72 1.17
C ALA A 18 4.18 0.25 1.10
N THR A 19 2.95 -0.25 1.07
CA THR A 19 1.76 0.62 1.03
C THR A 19 1.60 1.46 2.29
N ILE A 20 1.84 0.88 3.47
CA ILE A 20 1.77 1.62 4.75
C ILE A 20 2.85 2.70 4.81
N ILE A 21 4.08 2.38 4.43
CA ILE A 21 5.19 3.34 4.39
C ILE A 21 4.84 4.47 3.41
N SER A 22 4.37 4.15 2.22
CA SER A 22 3.96 5.15 1.23
C SER A 22 2.80 6.02 1.73
N PHE A 23 1.81 5.44 2.41
CA PHE A 23 0.73 6.19 3.04
C PHE A 23 1.26 7.21 4.06
N PHE A 24 2.13 6.80 4.99
CA PHE A 24 2.71 7.71 5.98
C PHE A 24 3.57 8.81 5.34
N ILE A 25 4.34 8.48 4.29
CA ILE A 25 5.12 9.46 3.54
C ILE A 25 4.19 10.49 2.88
N ILE A 26 3.14 10.05 2.19
CA ILE A 26 2.18 10.95 1.54
C ILE A 26 1.50 11.84 2.58
N VAL A 27 1.02 11.27 3.69
CA VAL A 27 0.41 12.02 4.78
C VAL A 27 1.37 13.05 5.35
N LYS A 28 2.62 12.70 5.64
CA LYS A 28 3.56 13.61 6.29
C LYS A 28 4.08 14.72 5.37
N TYR A 29 4.38 14.39 4.11
CA TYR A 29 5.09 15.31 3.20
C TYR A 29 4.17 16.04 2.22
N ILE A 30 3.05 15.42 1.79
CA ILE A 30 2.14 16.03 0.82
C ILE A 30 1.00 16.77 1.52
N TYR A 31 0.55 16.27 2.67
CA TYR A 31 -0.53 16.88 3.45
C TYR A 31 -0.07 17.18 4.87
N PRO A 32 0.84 18.16 5.10
CA PRO A 32 1.21 18.56 6.44
C PRO A 32 -0.06 18.93 7.21
N PHE A 33 -0.44 18.07 8.15
CA PHE A 33 -1.67 18.14 8.95
C PHE A 33 -1.73 19.36 9.88
N GLU A 34 -0.76 20.27 9.77
CA GLU A 34 -0.62 21.47 10.61
C GLU A 34 -1.74 22.51 10.39
N PHE A 35 -2.57 22.37 9.34
CA PHE A 35 -3.52 23.41 8.93
C PHE A 35 -5.01 23.12 9.18
N TYR A 36 -5.40 21.97 9.73
CA TYR A 36 -6.82 21.68 9.99
C TYR A 36 -7.12 21.49 11.48
N ASP A 37 -8.13 22.22 11.96
CA ASP A 37 -8.69 22.08 13.30
C ASP A 37 -8.82 20.61 13.71
N GLN A 38 -8.36 20.26 14.91
CA GLN A 38 -8.33 18.88 15.41
C GLN A 38 -9.71 18.20 15.36
N SER A 39 -10.79 18.98 15.45
CA SER A 39 -12.18 18.54 15.35
C SER A 39 -12.56 18.04 13.95
N LEU A 40 -11.95 18.55 12.88
CA LEU A 40 -12.21 18.16 11.49
C LEU A 40 -11.26 17.07 10.98
N ARG A 41 -10.21 16.72 11.74
CA ARG A 41 -9.18 15.76 11.33
C ARG A 41 -9.74 14.38 10.99
N SER A 42 -10.69 13.89 11.79
CA SER A 42 -11.34 12.59 11.57
C SER A 42 -12.17 12.57 10.30
N LEU A 43 -12.90 13.67 10.03
CA LEU A 43 -13.75 13.83 8.85
C LEU A 43 -12.90 13.94 7.58
N TRP A 44 -11.78 14.66 7.65
CA TRP A 44 -10.82 14.78 6.55
C TRP A 44 -10.15 13.44 6.23
N LEU A 45 -9.70 12.69 7.26
CA LEU A 45 -9.13 11.35 7.10
C LEU A 45 -10.14 10.36 6.52
N TYR A 46 -11.43 10.48 6.83
CA TYR A 46 -12.46 9.64 6.24
C TYR A 46 -12.60 9.89 4.72
N ILE A 47 -12.64 11.16 4.31
CA ILE A 47 -12.87 11.53 2.90
C ILE A 47 -11.63 11.29 2.04
N ILE A 48 -10.43 11.58 2.56
CA ILE A 48 -9.19 11.62 1.77
C ILE A 48 -8.30 10.40 2.06
N GLY A 49 -8.48 9.72 3.19
CA GLY A 49 -7.75 8.51 3.56
C GLY A 49 -7.80 7.43 2.48
N PRO A 50 -8.97 7.04 1.93
CA PRO A 50 -9.05 6.04 0.86
C PRO A 50 -8.28 6.45 -0.40
N LYS A 51 -8.26 7.75 -0.75
CA LYS A 51 -7.47 8.28 -1.88
C LYS A 51 -5.97 8.16 -1.62
N ILE A 52 -5.51 8.54 -0.43
CA ILE A 52 -4.10 8.43 -0.05
C ILE A 52 -3.68 6.96 0.00
N LEU A 53 -4.54 6.07 0.48
CA LEU A 53 -4.28 4.63 0.54
C LEU A 53 -4.16 4.03 -0.87
N SER A 54 -5.00 4.47 -1.81
CA SER A 54 -4.87 4.12 -3.23
C SER A 54 -3.58 4.63 -3.86
N LEU A 55 -3.14 5.86 -3.53
CA LEU A 55 -1.85 6.40 -3.98
C LEU A 55 -0.68 5.63 -3.37
N GLY A 56 -0.80 5.21 -2.12
CA GLY A 56 0.19 4.39 -1.42
C GLY A 56 0.37 3.00 -2.03
N ALA A 57 -0.61 2.49 -2.77
CA ALA A 57 -0.48 1.21 -3.47
C ALA A 57 0.34 1.31 -4.78
N ILE A 58 0.60 2.51 -5.32
CA ILE A 58 1.34 2.70 -6.58
C ILE A 58 2.75 2.10 -6.51
N PRO A 59 3.55 2.32 -5.45
CA PRO A 59 4.88 1.73 -5.33
C PRO A 59 4.90 0.20 -5.30
N ASN A 60 3.79 -0.47 -4.94
CA ASN A 60 3.71 -1.94 -5.02
C ASN A 60 3.92 -2.46 -6.44
N LEU A 61 3.52 -1.73 -7.48
CA LEU A 61 3.82 -2.08 -8.86
C LEU A 61 5.33 -2.07 -9.12
N GLY A 62 6.06 -1.11 -8.55
CA GLY A 62 7.52 -1.07 -8.61
C GLY A 62 8.16 -2.30 -7.97
N PHE A 63 7.73 -2.65 -6.75
CA PHE A 63 8.19 -3.88 -6.08
C PHE A 63 7.81 -5.15 -6.84
N PHE A 64 6.63 -5.17 -7.46
CA PHE A 64 6.17 -6.28 -8.29
C PHE A 64 7.08 -6.51 -9.50
N PHE A 65 7.40 -5.46 -10.26
CA PHE A 65 8.32 -5.55 -11.38
C PHE A 65 9.74 -5.93 -10.93
N LEU A 66 10.20 -5.40 -9.79
CA LEU A 66 11.50 -5.75 -9.20
C LEU A 66 11.60 -7.26 -8.87
N PHE A 67 10.53 -7.84 -8.31
CA PHE A 67 10.50 -9.28 -8.00
C PHE A 67 10.38 -10.16 -9.25
N ILE A 68 9.69 -9.71 -10.30
CA ILE A 68 9.73 -10.39 -11.60
C ILE A 68 11.15 -10.39 -12.15
N TYR A 69 11.81 -9.23 -12.18
CA TYR A 69 13.16 -9.08 -12.70
C TYR A 69 14.19 -9.94 -11.92
N THR A 70 13.98 -10.11 -10.61
CA THR A 70 14.85 -10.94 -9.76
C THR A 70 14.48 -12.44 -9.80
N ASN A 71 13.64 -12.89 -10.73
CA ASN A 71 13.14 -14.27 -10.82
C ASN A 71 12.44 -14.78 -9.54
N LYS A 72 11.86 -13.89 -8.72
CA LYS A 72 11.13 -14.23 -7.48
C LYS A 72 9.62 -14.23 -7.73
N LEU A 73 9.16 -15.15 -8.57
CA LEU A 73 7.78 -15.19 -9.05
C LEU A 73 6.76 -15.45 -7.92
N LYS A 74 7.11 -16.20 -6.86
CA LYS A 74 6.19 -16.43 -5.73
C LYS A 74 6.02 -15.17 -4.91
N SER A 75 7.11 -14.45 -4.67
CA SER A 75 7.06 -13.14 -4.00
C SER A 75 6.31 -12.10 -4.83
N ALA A 76 6.49 -12.09 -6.16
CA ALA A 76 5.73 -11.22 -7.06
C ALA A 76 4.21 -11.48 -6.98
N ARG A 77 3.80 -12.76 -6.96
CA ARG A 77 2.39 -13.14 -6.74
C ARG A 77 1.87 -12.68 -5.37
N GLY A 78 2.71 -12.74 -4.33
CA GLY A 78 2.37 -12.22 -3.01
C GLY A 78 2.11 -10.71 -3.00
N VAL A 79 2.96 -9.93 -3.66
CA VAL A 79 2.77 -8.47 -3.80
C VAL A 79 1.49 -8.15 -4.56
N LEU A 80 1.23 -8.83 -5.68
CA LEU A 80 -0.04 -8.66 -6.41
C LEU A 80 -1.25 -8.96 -5.54
N GLY A 81 -1.22 -10.07 -4.79
CA GLY A 81 -2.29 -10.44 -3.88
C GLY A 81 -2.54 -9.36 -2.83
N ALA A 82 -1.48 -8.79 -2.24
CA ALA A 82 -1.59 -7.67 -1.32
C ALA A 82 -2.20 -6.42 -1.99
N THR A 83 -1.78 -6.09 -3.21
CA THR A 83 -2.33 -4.94 -3.94
C THR A 83 -3.82 -5.12 -4.26
N ILE A 84 -4.24 -6.29 -4.70
CA ILE A 84 -5.66 -6.60 -4.96
C ILE A 84 -6.45 -6.50 -3.65
N PHE A 85 -5.93 -7.07 -2.57
CA PHE A 85 -6.58 -6.98 -1.26
C PHE A 85 -6.77 -5.52 -0.81
N ILE A 86 -5.72 -4.71 -0.91
CA ILE A 86 -5.77 -3.27 -0.59
C ILE A 86 -6.78 -2.54 -1.48
N ALA A 87 -6.83 -2.86 -2.79
CA ALA A 87 -7.81 -2.27 -3.70
C ALA A 87 -9.25 -2.61 -3.29
N VAL A 88 -9.52 -3.85 -2.86
CA VAL A 88 -10.82 -4.26 -2.31
C VAL A 88 -11.13 -3.48 -1.03
N VAL A 89 -10.17 -3.34 -0.11
CA VAL A 89 -10.36 -2.54 1.11
C VAL A 89 -10.70 -1.08 0.78
N VAL A 90 -9.96 -0.45 -0.12
CA VAL A 90 -10.23 0.93 -0.57
C VAL A 90 -11.61 1.04 -1.21
N PHE A 91 -12.00 0.06 -2.02
CA PHE A 91 -13.30 0.04 -2.68
C PHE A 91 -14.44 -0.05 -1.64
N VAL A 92 -14.33 -0.94 -0.66
CA VAL A 92 -15.30 -1.06 0.44
C VAL A 92 -15.36 0.23 1.25
N LEU A 93 -14.22 0.83 1.61
CA LEU A 93 -14.15 2.09 2.34
C LEU A 93 -14.75 3.28 1.57
N LYS A 94 -14.77 3.23 0.24
CA LYS A 94 -15.35 4.28 -0.59
C LYS A 94 -16.87 4.11 -0.77
N LEU A 95 -17.38 2.89 -0.66
CA LEU A 95 -18.80 2.58 -0.80
C LEU A 95 -19.59 2.83 0.50
N VAL A 96 -18.93 2.78 1.65
CA VAL A 96 -19.49 3.15 2.96
C VAL A 96 -19.40 4.65 3.17
#